data_AF-A0A8K0WLU2-F1
#
_entry.id   AF-A0A8K0WLU2-F1
#
_cell.length_a   1.000
_cell.length_b   1.000
_cell.length_c   1.000
_cell.angle_alpha   90.00
_cell.angle_beta   90.00
_cell.angle_gamma   90.00
#
_symmetry.space_group_name_H-M   'P 1'
#
loop_
_entity.id
_entity.type
_entity.pdbx_description
1 polymer ?
#
loop_
_entity_poly.entity_id
_entity_poly.type
_entity_poly.pdbx_seq_one_letter_code
_entity_poly.pdbx_strand_id
1 'polypeptide(L)'
;MSNTRKRVAEDAAPSKKKHKKRKANFQENDALDAELGINTLFGRMDSQLLADHLAQKLTRFGSDLSPVEISDLTISANSIQDTTSWQEPRTLDKLPDFLEKFSEDPESLVKAPKKHGSPHTLIVAGAGLRAADIVRAVRKFQGKDNLVTKLFAKHMKIEEQVKLLKGKKTGIGVGTPARLIELIENGALSLDNLQRLVVDASHIDQKKRGVMDMKDTMMPLARFLSRKEFTQRYVDEAKPVALLFY
;
A
#
# COMPACT_ATOMS: atom_id res chain seq x y z
N MET A 1 68.02 41.92 -10.52
CA MET A 1 66.83 42.12 -11.37
C MET A 1 66.27 40.75 -11.73
N SER A 2 64.95 40.55 -11.54
CA SER A 2 64.01 39.75 -12.38
C SER A 2 64.45 38.35 -12.88
N ASN A 3 63.75 37.23 -12.74
CA ASN A 3 62.39 36.94 -12.29
C ASN A 3 62.26 35.42 -12.04
N THR A 4 61.42 35.08 -11.09
CA THR A 4 60.95 33.74 -10.70
C THR A 4 60.20 33.02 -11.82
N ARG A 5 60.33 31.68 -11.91
CA ARG A 5 59.20 30.76 -12.22
C ARG A 5 59.58 29.27 -12.04
N LYS A 6 59.44 28.77 -10.81
CA LYS A 6 58.98 27.40 -10.55
C LYS A 6 57.55 27.28 -11.09
N ARG A 7 57.25 26.31 -11.95
CA ARG A 7 55.86 25.91 -12.24
C ARG A 7 55.62 24.53 -11.65
N VAL A 8 54.65 24.56 -10.75
CA VAL A 8 54.09 23.50 -9.94
C VAL A 8 53.19 22.64 -10.83
N ALA A 9 53.17 21.33 -10.59
CA ALA A 9 52.23 20.42 -11.20
C ALA A 9 50.83 20.72 -10.68
N GLU A 10 49.91 21.04 -11.59
CA GLU A 10 48.49 21.17 -11.29
C GLU A 10 47.72 20.66 -12.52
N ASP A 11 47.13 19.47 -12.39
CA ASP A 11 45.76 19.27 -12.83
C ASP A 11 45.14 18.16 -11.98
N ALA A 12 44.55 18.60 -10.88
CA ALA A 12 43.76 17.77 -9.99
C ALA A 12 42.43 17.46 -10.66
N ALA A 13 42.14 16.17 -10.83
CA ALA A 13 40.85 15.67 -11.31
C ALA A 13 39.69 16.24 -10.47
N PRO A 14 38.58 16.69 -11.09
CA PRO A 14 37.46 17.23 -10.33
C PRO A 14 36.75 16.09 -9.58
N SER A 15 36.84 16.12 -8.26
CA SER A 15 36.13 15.21 -7.36
C SER A 15 34.60 15.45 -7.46
N LYS A 16 33.87 14.36 -7.71
CA LYS A 16 32.41 14.32 -7.79
C LYS A 16 31.78 14.71 -6.45
N LYS A 17 31.17 15.90 -6.36
CA LYS A 17 30.36 16.33 -5.20
C LYS A 17 29.08 15.46 -5.07
N LYS A 18 29.13 14.42 -4.23
CA LYS A 18 27.94 13.74 -3.68
C LYS A 18 27.32 14.60 -2.58
N HIS A 19 26.54 15.61 -2.93
CA HIS A 19 25.72 16.37 -1.96
C HIS A 19 24.29 16.55 -2.47
N LYS A 20 23.46 15.51 -2.38
CA LYS A 20 21.99 15.65 -2.42
C LYS A 20 21.17 14.55 -1.72
N LYS A 21 21.79 13.53 -1.11
CA LYS A 21 21.06 12.46 -0.38
C LYS A 21 20.78 12.75 1.11
N ARG A 22 21.48 13.69 1.76
CA ARG A 22 21.31 13.95 3.20
C ARG A 22 20.06 14.75 3.59
N LYS A 23 19.49 15.56 2.68
CA LYS A 23 18.27 16.36 2.99
C LYS A 23 16.99 15.52 2.95
N ALA A 24 16.84 14.63 1.96
CA ALA A 24 15.67 13.76 1.83
C ALA A 24 15.52 12.80 3.04
N ASN A 25 16.62 12.18 3.48
CA ASN A 25 16.63 11.26 4.62
C ASN A 25 16.35 11.94 5.99
N PHE A 26 16.55 13.26 6.09
CA PHE A 26 16.32 13.98 7.36
C PHE A 26 14.83 14.34 7.50
N GLN A 27 14.18 14.80 6.42
CA GLN A 27 12.75 15.14 6.42
C GLN A 27 11.83 13.91 6.54
N GLU A 28 12.22 12.75 6.00
CA GLU A 28 11.44 11.51 6.19
C GLU A 28 11.42 11.06 7.66
N ASN A 29 12.49 11.28 8.43
CA ASN A 29 12.58 10.80 9.82
C ASN A 29 11.77 11.64 10.81
N ASP A 30 11.65 12.95 10.59
CA ASP A 30 10.89 13.85 11.47
C ASP A 30 9.38 13.62 11.41
N ALA A 31 8.90 12.94 10.38
CA ALA A 31 7.49 12.63 10.20
C ALA A 31 7.08 11.23 10.68
N LEU A 32 8.03 10.46 11.21
CA LEU A 32 7.77 9.15 11.81
C LEU A 32 7.44 9.31 13.28
N ASP A 33 6.20 9.01 13.63
CA ASP A 33 5.75 8.89 15.00
C ASP A 33 5.98 7.45 15.48
N ALA A 34 7.05 7.25 16.26
CA ALA A 34 7.42 5.94 16.77
C ALA A 34 6.49 5.45 17.90
N GLU A 35 5.80 6.35 18.59
CA GLU A 35 4.85 5.99 19.66
C GLU A 35 3.55 5.47 19.07
N LEU A 36 3.03 6.17 18.06
CA LEU A 36 1.84 5.76 17.31
C LEU A 36 2.13 4.66 16.27
N GLY A 37 3.41 4.43 15.94
CA GLY A 37 3.83 3.46 14.93
C GLY A 37 3.38 3.84 13.52
N ILE A 38 3.34 5.14 13.21
CA ILE A 38 2.89 5.67 11.92
C ILE A 38 3.84 6.70 11.30
N ASN A 39 3.84 6.78 9.98
CA ASN A 39 4.40 7.87 9.20
C ASN A 39 3.28 8.88 8.90
N THR A 40 3.38 10.04 9.53
CA THR A 40 2.38 11.12 9.45
C THR A 40 2.33 11.80 8.08
N LEU A 41 3.33 11.60 7.20
CA LEU A 41 3.32 12.18 5.85
C LEU A 41 2.13 11.69 5.03
N PHE A 42 1.71 10.43 5.20
CA PHE A 42 0.57 9.86 4.46
C PHE A 42 -0.76 10.59 4.73
N GLY A 43 -0.88 11.32 5.84
CA GLY A 43 -2.04 12.19 6.09
C GLY A 43 -2.04 13.48 5.27
N ARG A 44 -0.90 13.87 4.71
CA ARG A 44 -0.69 15.15 4.01
C ARG A 44 -0.41 14.98 2.52
N MET A 45 -0.26 13.74 2.04
CA MET A 45 -0.04 13.46 0.62
C MET A 45 -1.39 13.37 -0.10
N ASP A 46 -1.59 14.27 -1.06
CA ASP A 46 -2.67 14.15 -2.05
C ASP A 46 -2.39 13.00 -3.03
N SER A 47 -3.31 12.77 -3.96
CA SER A 47 -3.19 11.70 -4.96
C SER A 47 -1.93 11.83 -5.83
N GLN A 48 -1.48 13.05 -6.15
CA GLN A 48 -0.28 13.30 -6.94
C GLN A 48 0.98 12.94 -6.16
N LEU A 49 1.09 13.42 -4.92
CA LEU A 49 2.22 13.12 -4.04
C LEU A 49 2.31 11.62 -3.71
N LEU A 50 1.17 10.93 -3.54
CA LEU A 50 1.13 9.48 -3.34
C LEU A 50 1.61 8.73 -4.58
N ALA A 51 1.17 9.11 -5.78
CA ALA A 51 1.60 8.51 -7.03
C ALA A 51 3.12 8.68 -7.23
N ASP A 52 3.64 9.88 -7.01
CA ASP A 52 5.07 10.18 -7.11
C ASP A 52 5.89 9.38 -6.08
N HIS A 53 5.39 9.26 -4.84
CA HIS A 53 6.02 8.45 -3.80
C HIS A 53 6.05 6.97 -4.18
N LEU A 54 4.95 6.42 -4.69
CA LEU A 54 4.87 5.03 -5.15
C LEU A 54 5.83 4.78 -6.31
N ALA A 55 5.87 5.66 -7.30
CA ALA A 55 6.77 5.58 -8.45
C ALA A 55 8.25 5.65 -8.03
N GLN A 56 8.58 6.49 -7.04
CA GLN A 56 9.92 6.56 -6.47
C GLN A 56 10.33 5.25 -5.78
N LYS A 57 9.45 4.67 -4.94
CA LYS A 57 9.72 3.39 -4.26
C LYS A 57 9.81 2.23 -5.26
N LEU A 58 8.92 2.20 -6.26
CA LEU A 58 8.94 1.23 -7.35
C LEU A 58 10.27 1.28 -8.12
N THR A 59 10.70 2.45 -8.57
CA THR A 59 11.98 2.63 -9.28
C THR A 59 13.18 2.23 -8.42
N ARG A 60 13.13 2.53 -7.11
CA ARG A 60 14.19 2.17 -6.16
C ARG A 60 14.34 0.65 -6.00
N PHE A 61 13.23 -0.09 -5.91
CA PHE A 61 13.24 -1.52 -5.61
C PHE A 61 13.17 -2.43 -6.84
N GLY A 62 12.68 -1.92 -7.96
CA GLY A 62 12.62 -2.57 -9.27
C GLY A 62 13.80 -2.23 -10.17
N SER A 63 15.02 -2.09 -9.62
CA SER A 63 16.22 -1.74 -10.39
C SER A 63 16.60 -2.76 -11.46
N ASP A 64 16.06 -3.96 -11.36
CA ASP A 64 16.19 -5.08 -12.30
C ASP A 64 15.13 -5.05 -13.43
N LEU A 65 14.14 -4.16 -13.35
CA LEU A 65 13.09 -4.03 -14.34
C LEU A 65 13.48 -3.03 -15.43
N SER A 66 13.04 -3.30 -16.65
CA SER A 66 13.14 -2.38 -17.77
C SER A 66 12.23 -1.14 -17.56
N PRO A 67 12.50 -0.03 -18.28
CA PRO A 67 11.61 1.14 -18.23
C PRO A 67 10.15 0.83 -18.57
N VAL A 68 9.92 -0.13 -19.48
CA VAL A 68 8.58 -0.57 -19.88
C VAL A 68 7.88 -1.30 -18.72
N GLU A 69 8.57 -2.23 -18.06
CA GLU A 69 8.02 -2.93 -16.90
C GLU A 69 7.74 -1.99 -15.72
N ILE A 70 8.59 -0.98 -15.49
CA ILE A 70 8.32 0.06 -14.48
C ILE A 70 7.06 0.85 -14.86
N SER A 71 6.90 1.22 -16.13
CA SER A 71 5.71 1.91 -16.61
C SER A 71 4.44 1.08 -16.38
N ASP A 72 4.48 -0.23 -16.65
CA ASP A 72 3.34 -1.14 -16.46
C ASP A 72 2.93 -1.29 -14.99
N LEU A 73 3.86 -1.07 -14.05
CA LEU A 73 3.62 -1.15 -12.61
C LEU A 73 3.31 0.21 -11.97
N THR A 74 3.43 1.31 -12.72
CA THR A 74 3.23 2.66 -12.19
C THR A 74 1.73 2.97 -12.07
N ILE A 75 1.33 3.53 -10.92
CA ILE A 75 -0.04 3.95 -10.66
C ILE A 75 -0.15 5.46 -10.87
N SER A 76 -1.14 5.89 -11.65
CA SER A 76 -1.40 7.31 -11.90
C SER A 76 -2.10 7.98 -10.72
N ALA A 77 -1.93 9.30 -10.57
CA ALA A 77 -2.62 10.08 -9.54
C ALA A 77 -4.15 9.94 -9.63
N ASN A 78 -4.71 9.92 -10.85
CA ASN A 78 -6.15 9.74 -11.08
C ASN A 78 -6.68 8.38 -10.61
N SER A 79 -5.79 7.41 -10.39
CA SER A 79 -6.16 6.10 -9.86
C SER A 79 -6.30 6.08 -8.34
N ILE A 80 -5.84 7.13 -7.65
CA ILE A 80 -5.79 7.22 -6.19
C ILE A 80 -6.88 8.15 -5.72
N GLN A 81 -7.75 7.67 -4.84
CA GLN A 81 -8.73 8.53 -4.19
C GLN A 81 -8.04 9.40 -3.14
N ASP A 82 -8.25 10.71 -3.23
CA ASP A 82 -7.72 11.67 -2.27
C ASP A 82 -8.36 11.47 -0.90
N THR A 83 -7.52 11.28 0.12
CA THR A 83 -7.95 11.09 1.52
C THR A 83 -7.40 12.15 2.46
N THR A 84 -6.89 13.27 1.93
CA THR A 84 -6.35 14.40 2.72
C THR A 84 -7.42 15.08 3.57
N SER A 85 -8.70 14.90 3.25
CA SER A 85 -9.80 15.34 4.12
C SER A 85 -9.86 14.59 5.46
N TRP A 86 -9.12 13.49 5.64
CA TRP A 86 -8.94 12.80 6.91
C TRP A 86 -7.87 13.47 7.77
N GLN A 87 -8.29 14.06 8.89
CA GLN A 87 -7.42 14.84 9.78
C GLN A 87 -7.01 14.11 11.06
N GLU A 88 -7.65 12.98 11.36
CA GLU A 88 -7.32 12.15 12.52
C GLU A 88 -6.04 11.33 12.26
N PRO A 89 -5.34 10.87 13.31
CA PRO A 89 -4.25 9.92 13.16
C PRO A 89 -4.70 8.65 12.42
N ARG A 90 -3.81 8.12 11.57
CA ARG A 90 -4.04 6.88 10.81
C ARG A 90 -3.68 5.63 11.63
N THR A 91 -4.16 5.59 12.86
CA THR A 91 -3.92 4.51 13.84
C THR A 91 -4.96 3.40 13.72
N LEU A 92 -4.73 2.23 14.33
CA LEU A 92 -5.66 1.10 14.16
C LEU A 92 -7.08 1.37 14.69
N ASP A 93 -7.19 2.08 15.81
CA ASP A 93 -8.47 2.44 16.43
C ASP A 93 -9.32 3.35 15.53
N LYS A 94 -8.68 4.13 14.67
CA LYS A 94 -9.30 5.07 13.73
C LYS A 94 -9.63 4.48 12.36
N LEU A 95 -9.11 3.29 12.05
CA LEU A 95 -9.31 2.65 10.75
C LEU A 95 -10.80 2.38 10.43
N PRO A 96 -11.64 1.93 11.37
CA PRO A 96 -13.05 1.73 11.06
C PRO A 96 -13.77 3.02 10.67
N ASP A 97 -13.44 4.14 11.34
CA ASP A 97 -14.04 5.44 11.08
C ASP A 97 -13.54 6.02 9.74
N PHE A 98 -12.28 5.77 9.39
CA PHE A 98 -11.75 6.07 8.07
C PHE A 98 -12.49 5.31 6.96
N LEU A 99 -12.72 4.01 7.15
CA LEU A 99 -13.47 3.20 6.19
C LEU A 99 -14.90 3.71 6.02
N GLU A 100 -15.57 4.10 7.11
CA GLU A 100 -16.90 4.70 7.05
C GLU A 100 -16.89 6.03 6.29
N LYS A 101 -15.92 6.92 6.55
CA LYS A 101 -15.83 8.22 5.87
C LYS A 101 -15.65 8.11 4.36
N PHE A 102 -14.81 7.17 3.90
CA PHE A 102 -14.49 7.00 2.48
C PHE A 102 -15.27 5.88 1.79
N SER A 103 -16.37 5.43 2.39
CA SER A 103 -17.34 4.55 1.72
C SER A 103 -18.54 5.37 1.28
N GLU A 104 -18.97 5.22 0.02
CA GLU A 104 -20.21 5.84 -0.49
C GLU A 104 -21.43 5.44 0.33
N ASP A 105 -21.48 4.17 0.76
CA ASP A 105 -22.48 3.62 1.67
C ASP A 105 -21.76 2.95 2.87
N PRO A 106 -21.64 3.64 4.02
CA PRO A 106 -21.02 3.07 5.22
C PRO A 106 -21.75 1.82 5.75
N GLU A 107 -23.07 1.72 5.57
CA GLU A 107 -23.82 0.53 5.98
C GLU A 107 -23.49 -0.70 5.14
N SER A 108 -22.92 -0.51 3.95
CA SER A 108 -22.45 -1.62 3.11
C SER A 108 -21.28 -2.37 3.76
N LEU A 109 -20.52 -1.75 4.67
CA LEU A 109 -19.36 -2.36 5.32
C LEU A 109 -19.72 -3.58 6.17
N VAL A 110 -20.94 -3.63 6.71
CA VAL A 110 -21.46 -4.79 7.47
C VAL A 110 -22.16 -5.83 6.58
N LYS A 111 -22.32 -5.57 5.28
CA LYS A 111 -23.06 -6.41 4.32
C LYS A 111 -22.10 -7.10 3.33
N ALA A 112 -21.80 -8.37 3.54
CA ALA A 112 -21.02 -9.13 2.57
C ALA A 112 -21.82 -9.42 1.29
N PRO A 113 -21.16 -9.46 0.11
CA PRO A 113 -21.79 -9.91 -1.12
C PRO A 113 -22.33 -11.34 -1.02
N LYS A 114 -23.38 -11.63 -1.79
CA LYS A 114 -24.01 -12.97 -1.80
C LYS A 114 -23.04 -14.06 -2.26
N LYS A 115 -22.14 -13.73 -3.20
CA LYS A 115 -21.12 -14.63 -3.73
C LYS A 115 -20.04 -14.86 -2.66
N HIS A 116 -19.75 -16.13 -2.39
CA HIS A 116 -18.66 -16.50 -1.48
C HIS A 116 -17.30 -16.05 -2.02
N GLY A 117 -16.39 -15.72 -1.11
CA GLY A 117 -15.03 -15.32 -1.47
C GLY A 117 -14.95 -14.04 -2.30
N SER A 118 -15.97 -13.19 -2.27
CA SER A 118 -16.02 -11.94 -3.06
C SER A 118 -16.19 -10.73 -2.15
N PRO A 119 -15.12 -10.25 -1.48
CA PRO A 119 -15.18 -9.09 -0.60
C PRO A 119 -15.48 -7.79 -1.34
N HIS A 120 -16.16 -6.87 -0.65
CA HIS A 120 -16.30 -5.48 -1.09
C HIS A 120 -15.06 -4.64 -0.76
N THR A 121 -14.25 -5.06 0.22
CA THR A 121 -13.04 -4.35 0.63
C THR A 121 -11.87 -5.30 0.82
N LEU A 122 -10.72 -4.96 0.22
CA LEU A 122 -9.44 -5.57 0.54
C LEU A 122 -8.54 -4.56 1.23
N ILE A 123 -7.96 -4.96 2.36
CA ILE A 123 -6.96 -4.17 3.09
C ILE A 123 -5.60 -4.87 2.99
N VAL A 124 -4.60 -4.14 2.52
CA VAL A 124 -3.26 -4.64 2.23
C VAL A 124 -2.29 -4.16 3.30
N ALA A 125 -1.67 -5.10 4.01
CA ALA A 125 -0.69 -4.83 5.04
C ALA A 125 0.71 -5.34 4.65
N GLY A 126 1.75 -4.68 5.18
CA GLY A 126 3.14 -5.09 4.92
C GLY A 126 3.56 -6.41 5.59
N ALA A 127 2.83 -6.88 6.59
CA ALA A 127 3.16 -8.10 7.32
C ALA A 127 1.92 -8.82 7.87
N GLY A 128 2.02 -10.13 8.06
CA GLY A 128 0.92 -10.93 8.61
C GLY A 128 0.53 -10.58 10.04
N LEU A 129 1.48 -10.13 10.87
CA LEU A 129 1.17 -9.67 12.23
C LEU A 129 0.29 -8.41 12.17
N ARG A 130 0.70 -7.41 11.39
CA ARG A 130 -0.07 -6.19 11.17
C ARG A 130 -1.44 -6.47 10.54
N ALA A 131 -1.52 -7.38 9.56
CA ALA A 131 -2.80 -7.83 9.00
C ALA A 131 -3.73 -8.42 10.07
N ALA A 132 -3.20 -9.19 11.03
CA ALA A 132 -4.00 -9.71 12.13
C ALA A 132 -4.53 -8.59 13.05
N ASP A 133 -3.76 -7.53 13.28
CA ASP A 133 -4.16 -6.39 14.09
C ASP A 133 -5.24 -5.56 13.38
N ILE A 134 -5.10 -5.33 12.08
CA ILE A 134 -6.14 -4.72 11.23
C ILE A 134 -7.44 -5.52 11.29
N VAL A 135 -7.38 -6.86 11.20
CA VAL A 135 -8.58 -7.72 11.33
C VAL A 135 -9.26 -7.57 12.69
N ARG A 136 -8.52 -7.26 13.77
CA ARG A 136 -9.13 -6.97 15.07
C ARG A 136 -9.77 -5.60 15.08
N ALA A 137 -9.11 -4.58 14.52
CA ALA A 137 -9.63 -3.22 14.43
C ALA A 137 -10.95 -3.14 13.64
N VAL A 138 -11.01 -3.80 12.48
CA VAL A 138 -12.20 -3.76 11.61
C VAL A 138 -13.24 -4.84 11.93
N ARG A 139 -13.09 -5.53 13.08
CA ARG A 139 -14.00 -6.60 13.52
C ARG A 139 -15.41 -6.09 13.79
N LYS A 140 -15.59 -4.78 14.04
CA LYS A 140 -16.92 -4.16 14.19
C LYS A 140 -17.81 -4.39 12.97
N PHE A 141 -17.23 -4.59 11.79
CA PHE A 141 -17.96 -4.87 10.56
C PHE A 141 -18.35 -6.34 10.38
N GLN A 142 -17.85 -7.25 11.22
CA GLN A 142 -18.14 -8.68 11.13
C GLN A 142 -19.56 -8.98 11.63
N GLY A 143 -20.28 -9.85 10.91
CA GLY A 143 -21.60 -10.33 11.29
C GLY A 143 -21.78 -11.82 11.02
N LYS A 144 -22.98 -12.35 11.30
CA LYS A 144 -23.31 -13.79 11.10
C LYS A 144 -23.05 -14.26 9.66
N ASP A 145 -23.38 -13.40 8.69
CA ASP A 145 -23.23 -13.65 7.25
C ASP A 145 -22.22 -12.72 6.58
N ASN A 146 -21.36 -12.05 7.36
CA ASN A 146 -20.29 -11.19 6.85
C ASN A 146 -18.99 -11.48 7.60
N LEU A 147 -18.07 -12.19 6.95
CA LEU A 147 -16.78 -12.51 7.53
C LEU A 147 -15.73 -11.44 7.23
N VAL A 148 -14.94 -11.09 8.24
CA VAL A 148 -13.65 -10.40 8.08
C VAL A 148 -12.55 -11.45 8.07
N THR A 149 -11.86 -11.61 6.93
CA THR A 149 -10.92 -12.73 6.71
C THR A 149 -9.45 -12.33 6.80
N LYS A 150 -8.63 -13.28 7.26
CA LYS A 150 -7.16 -13.18 7.32
C LYS A 150 -6.55 -13.88 6.12
N LEU A 151 -5.90 -13.13 5.24
CA LEU A 151 -5.38 -13.58 3.95
C LEU A 151 -3.85 -13.40 3.88
N PHE A 152 -3.11 -14.03 4.80
CA PHE A 152 -1.64 -14.01 4.84
C PHE A 152 -1.04 -15.37 5.24
N ALA A 153 0.23 -15.60 4.89
CA ALA A 153 0.98 -16.82 5.15
C ALA A 153 1.61 -16.82 6.56
N LYS A 154 0.93 -17.40 7.56
CA LYS A 154 1.55 -17.71 8.87
C LYS A 154 0.79 -18.79 9.65
N HIS A 155 -0.53 -18.61 9.79
CA HIS A 155 -1.38 -19.50 10.59
C HIS A 155 -2.43 -20.26 9.77
N MET A 156 -2.51 -19.99 8.47
CA MET A 156 -3.40 -20.69 7.56
C MET A 156 -2.67 -21.00 6.25
N LYS A 157 -2.77 -22.26 5.83
CA LYS A 157 -2.28 -22.68 4.50
C LYS A 157 -3.17 -22.09 3.40
N ILE A 158 -2.66 -22.04 2.18
CA ILE A 158 -3.42 -21.51 1.05
C ILE A 158 -4.70 -22.32 0.84
N GLU A 159 -4.64 -23.66 0.95
CA GLU A 159 -5.80 -24.54 0.75
C GLU A 159 -6.89 -24.32 1.80
N GLU A 160 -6.51 -23.99 3.03
CA GLU A 160 -7.45 -23.66 4.12
C GLU A 160 -8.15 -22.33 3.86
N GLN A 161 -7.43 -21.33 3.35
CA GLN A 161 -8.02 -20.06 2.95
C GLN A 161 -8.92 -20.20 1.73
N VAL A 162 -8.53 -21.04 0.76
CA VAL A 162 -9.38 -21.37 -0.40
C VAL A 162 -10.69 -22.02 0.05
N LYS A 163 -10.63 -23.00 0.97
CA LYS A 163 -11.83 -23.62 1.56
C LYS A 163 -12.69 -22.60 2.31
N LEU A 164 -12.06 -21.72 3.11
CA LEU A 164 -12.77 -20.68 3.85
C LEU A 164 -13.52 -19.73 2.91
N LEU A 165 -12.82 -19.20 1.90
CA LEU A 165 -13.38 -18.25 0.93
C LEU A 165 -14.50 -18.88 0.11
N LYS A 166 -14.36 -20.14 -0.33
CA LYS A 166 -15.41 -20.85 -1.06
C LYS A 166 -16.64 -21.17 -0.19
N GLY A 167 -16.46 -21.30 1.13
CA GLY A 167 -17.51 -21.69 2.06
C GLY A 167 -18.22 -20.54 2.78
N LYS A 168 -17.70 -19.31 2.72
CA LYS A 168 -18.20 -18.18 3.51
C LYS A 168 -18.33 -16.90 2.68
N LYS A 169 -19.40 -16.15 2.96
CA LYS A 169 -19.54 -14.75 2.54
C LYS A 169 -18.53 -13.91 3.30
N THR A 170 -17.72 -13.18 2.55
CA THR A 170 -16.63 -12.34 3.08
C THR A 170 -16.90 -10.92 2.64
N GLY A 171 -17.00 -9.98 3.57
CA GLY A 171 -17.13 -8.55 3.24
C GLY A 171 -15.79 -7.87 3.16
N ILE A 172 -14.92 -8.10 4.16
CA ILE A 172 -13.57 -7.53 4.23
C ILE A 172 -12.52 -8.65 4.22
N GLY A 173 -11.56 -8.57 3.29
CA GLY A 173 -10.36 -9.40 3.29
C GLY A 173 -9.14 -8.59 3.67
N VAL A 174 -8.33 -9.07 4.62
CA VAL A 174 -7.11 -8.38 5.06
C VAL A 174 -5.91 -9.29 4.87
N GLY A 175 -4.93 -8.85 4.09
CA GLY A 175 -3.83 -9.74 3.68
C GLY A 175 -2.53 -9.04 3.34
N THR A 176 -1.53 -9.85 3.01
CA THR A 176 -0.28 -9.37 2.41
C THR A 176 -0.40 -9.44 0.89
N PRO A 177 0.29 -8.57 0.12
CA PRO A 177 0.11 -8.53 -1.33
C PRO A 177 0.33 -9.88 -2.01
N ALA A 178 1.41 -10.60 -1.64
CA ALA A 178 1.73 -11.90 -2.21
C ALA A 178 0.61 -12.94 -2.02
N ARG A 179 0.01 -13.01 -0.82
CA ARG A 179 -1.07 -13.97 -0.55
C ARG A 179 -2.38 -13.55 -1.21
N LEU A 180 -2.67 -12.25 -1.31
CA LEU A 180 -3.83 -11.77 -2.05
C LEU A 180 -3.74 -12.14 -3.53
N ILE A 181 -2.57 -11.94 -4.16
CA ILE A 181 -2.29 -12.37 -5.54
C ILE A 181 -2.53 -13.87 -5.69
N GLU A 182 -1.93 -14.70 -4.84
CA GLU A 182 -2.06 -16.17 -4.88
C GLU A 182 -3.52 -16.63 -4.79
N LEU A 183 -4.33 -16.00 -3.93
CA LEU A 183 -5.75 -16.34 -3.76
C LEU A 183 -6.63 -15.90 -4.94
N ILE A 184 -6.29 -14.77 -5.58
CA ILE A 184 -6.95 -14.30 -6.80
C ILE A 184 -6.64 -15.26 -7.96
N GLU A 185 -5.38 -15.62 -8.13
CA GLU A 185 -4.92 -16.52 -9.20
C GLU A 185 -5.47 -17.94 -9.05
N ASN A 186 -5.67 -18.41 -7.81
CA ASN A 186 -6.36 -19.67 -7.55
C ASN A 186 -7.89 -19.60 -7.85
N GLY A 187 -8.44 -18.41 -8.08
CA GLY A 187 -9.88 -18.19 -8.29
C GLY A 187 -10.72 -18.28 -7.01
N ALA A 188 -10.09 -18.35 -5.84
CA ALA A 188 -10.79 -18.39 -4.56
C ALA A 188 -11.23 -17.01 -4.06
N LEU A 189 -10.48 -15.97 -4.43
CA LEU A 189 -10.78 -14.58 -4.11
C LEU A 189 -11.28 -13.84 -5.36
N SER A 190 -12.58 -13.65 -5.46
CA SER A 190 -13.24 -12.99 -6.59
C SER A 190 -13.31 -11.48 -6.38
N LEU A 191 -12.92 -10.73 -7.42
CA LEU A 191 -12.87 -9.26 -7.40
C LEU A 191 -14.18 -8.60 -7.87
N ASP A 192 -15.19 -9.40 -8.22
CA ASP A 192 -16.42 -8.95 -8.89
C ASP A 192 -17.20 -7.93 -8.07
N ASN A 193 -17.18 -8.04 -6.74
CA ASN A 193 -17.90 -7.12 -5.84
C ASN A 193 -16.96 -6.14 -5.14
N LEU A 194 -15.68 -6.12 -5.50
CA LEU A 194 -14.71 -5.23 -4.88
C LEU A 194 -15.08 -3.78 -5.15
N GLN A 195 -15.16 -2.97 -4.10
CA GLN A 195 -15.43 -1.53 -4.17
C GLN A 195 -14.22 -0.71 -3.70
N ARG A 196 -13.41 -1.27 -2.79
CA ARG A 196 -12.33 -0.54 -2.12
C ARG A 196 -11.06 -1.40 -1.97
N LEU A 197 -9.92 -0.83 -2.33
CA LEU A 197 -8.58 -1.29 -1.98
C LEU A 197 -7.97 -0.30 -1.00
N VAL A 198 -7.53 -0.78 0.16
CA VAL A 198 -6.94 0.06 1.20
C VAL A 198 -5.53 -0.42 1.48
N VAL A 199 -4.53 0.44 1.29
CA VAL A 199 -3.13 0.14 1.60
C VAL A 199 -2.80 0.71 2.98
N ASP A 200 -2.42 -0.13 3.95
CA ASP A 200 -1.92 0.29 5.28
C ASP A 200 -0.51 0.87 5.13
N ALA A 201 -0.46 2.09 4.60
CA ALA A 201 0.72 2.79 4.11
C ALA A 201 1.40 3.60 5.21
N SER A 202 0.62 4.19 6.12
CA SER A 202 1.12 4.97 7.23
C SER A 202 1.82 4.11 8.28
N HIS A 203 1.40 2.86 8.49
CA HIS A 203 2.03 1.99 9.48
C HIS A 203 3.53 1.78 9.23
N ILE A 204 4.33 1.91 10.29
CA ILE A 204 5.75 1.56 10.31
C ILE A 204 6.03 0.47 11.35
N ASP A 205 6.89 -0.47 11.01
CA ASP A 205 7.35 -1.50 11.95
C ASP A 205 8.39 -0.97 12.96
N GLN A 206 8.84 -1.84 13.87
CA GLN A 206 9.89 -1.52 14.85
C GLN A 206 11.22 -1.04 14.23
N LYS A 207 11.45 -1.32 12.95
CA LYS A 207 12.63 -0.87 12.19
C LYS A 207 12.32 0.35 11.33
N LYS A 208 11.18 1.02 11.57
CA LYS A 208 10.72 2.20 10.85
C LYS A 208 10.47 1.95 9.36
N ARG A 209 9.95 0.77 9.01
CA ARG A 209 9.63 0.38 7.63
C ARG A 209 8.14 0.17 7.45
N GLY A 210 7.54 0.81 6.45
CA GLY A 210 6.18 0.55 6.01
C GLY A 210 6.09 -0.47 4.88
N VAL A 211 4.88 -0.67 4.36
CA VAL A 211 4.59 -1.64 3.27
C VAL A 211 5.39 -1.36 1.99
N MET A 212 5.79 -0.10 1.76
CA MET A 212 6.54 0.34 0.57
C MET A 212 8.06 0.40 0.77
N ASP A 213 8.59 0.10 1.96
CA ASP A 213 10.00 0.36 2.31
C ASP A 213 10.93 -0.84 2.17
N MET A 214 10.43 -1.99 1.72
CA MET A 214 11.23 -3.19 1.47
C MET A 214 10.92 -3.77 0.10
N LYS A 215 11.94 -4.27 -0.61
CA LYS A 215 11.76 -4.90 -1.93
C LYS A 215 10.71 -6.02 -1.91
N ASP A 216 10.77 -6.87 -0.89
CA ASP A 216 9.90 -8.05 -0.75
C ASP A 216 8.43 -7.73 -0.46
N THR A 217 8.11 -6.50 -0.05
CA THR A 217 6.72 -6.05 0.15
C THR A 217 6.29 -5.07 -0.93
N MET A 218 7.16 -4.13 -1.31
CA MET A 218 6.88 -3.10 -2.31
C MET A 218 6.69 -3.69 -3.71
N MET A 219 7.51 -4.67 -4.12
CA MET A 219 7.37 -5.25 -5.46
C MET A 219 6.07 -6.08 -5.60
N PRO A 220 5.70 -6.95 -4.63
CA PRO A 220 4.38 -7.56 -4.63
C PRO A 220 3.23 -6.55 -4.51
N LEU A 221 3.39 -5.46 -3.74
CA LEU A 221 2.37 -4.40 -3.66
C LEU A 221 2.17 -3.74 -5.04
N ALA A 222 3.25 -3.33 -5.72
CA ALA A 222 3.16 -2.71 -7.04
C ALA A 222 2.44 -3.62 -8.04
N ARG A 223 2.84 -4.90 -8.11
CA ARG A 223 2.18 -5.91 -8.96
C ARG A 223 0.72 -6.12 -8.60
N PHE A 224 0.38 -6.07 -7.31
CA PHE A 224 -1.00 -6.19 -6.86
C PHE A 224 -1.83 -4.98 -7.27
N LEU A 225 -1.34 -3.76 -7.06
CA LEU A 225 -2.06 -2.52 -7.39
C LEU A 225 -2.18 -2.29 -8.91
N SER A 226 -1.23 -2.78 -9.71
CA SER A 226 -1.24 -2.59 -11.17
C SER A 226 -1.97 -3.69 -11.94
N ARG A 227 -2.66 -4.61 -11.25
CA ARG A 227 -3.48 -5.65 -11.88
C ARG A 227 -4.52 -5.03 -12.81
N LYS A 228 -4.73 -5.65 -13.98
CA LYS A 228 -5.68 -5.16 -14.99
C LYS A 228 -7.10 -5.05 -14.44
N GLU A 229 -7.48 -5.99 -13.58
CA GLU A 229 -8.77 -6.03 -12.90
C GLU A 229 -9.01 -4.79 -12.01
N PHE A 230 -7.96 -4.09 -11.59
CA PHE A 230 -8.05 -2.86 -10.81
C PHE A 230 -7.81 -1.62 -11.67
N THR A 231 -6.78 -1.62 -12.53
CA THR A 231 -6.42 -0.44 -13.35
C THR A 231 -7.54 -0.05 -14.31
N GLN A 232 -8.30 -1.02 -14.82
CA GLN A 232 -9.50 -0.76 -15.63
C GLN A 232 -10.64 -0.15 -14.82
N ARG A 233 -10.65 -0.28 -13.49
CA ARG A 233 -11.74 0.13 -12.61
C ARG A 233 -11.42 1.35 -11.74
N TYR A 234 -10.18 1.78 -11.65
CA TYR A 234 -9.82 2.95 -10.85
C TYR A 234 -10.47 4.25 -11.36
N VAL A 235 -10.69 4.34 -12.66
CA VAL A 235 -11.30 5.50 -13.34
C VAL A 235 -12.62 5.16 -14.03
N ASP A 236 -13.19 3.99 -13.73
CA ASP A 236 -14.45 3.55 -14.33
C ASP A 236 -15.63 4.16 -13.59
N GLU A 237 -16.55 4.79 -14.32
CA GLU A 237 -17.70 5.48 -13.72
C GLU A 237 -18.83 4.51 -13.31
N ALA A 238 -18.94 3.36 -13.97
CA ALA A 238 -20.05 2.43 -13.76
C ALA A 238 -19.81 1.47 -12.59
N LYS A 239 -18.56 1.08 -12.37
CA LYS A 239 -18.15 0.08 -11.38
C LYS A 239 -16.75 0.40 -10.80
N PRO A 240 -16.59 1.60 -10.19
CA PRO A 240 -15.29 2.04 -9.69
C PRO A 240 -14.71 1.12 -8.62
N VAL A 241 -13.39 1.16 -8.47
CA VAL A 241 -12.67 0.68 -7.27
C VAL A 241 -11.90 1.85 -6.70
N ALA A 242 -12.24 2.24 -5.47
CA ALA A 242 -11.50 3.23 -4.73
C ALA A 242 -10.16 2.67 -4.24
N LEU A 243 -9.05 3.24 -4.69
CA LEU A 243 -7.72 2.99 -4.12
C LEU A 243 -7.40 4.04 -3.06
N LEU A 244 -7.34 3.59 -1.82
CA LEU A 244 -7.14 4.40 -0.63
C LEU A 244 -5.81 4.04 0.02
N PHE A 245 -5.08 5.04 0.51
CA PHE A 245 -3.90 4.84 1.34
C PHE A 245 -4.28 5.24 2.75
N TYR A 246 -4.18 4.29 3.69
CA TYR A 246 -4.43 4.47 5.11
C TYR A 246 -3.12 4.70 5.87
#